data_AF-A0A5N9CBE9-F1
#
_entry.id   AF-A0A5N9CBE9-F1
#
_cell.length_a   1.000
_cell.length_b   1.000
_cell.length_c   1.000
_cell.angle_alpha   90.00
_cell.angle_beta   90.00
_cell.angle_gamma   90.00
#
_symmetry.space_group_name_H-M   'P 1'
#
loop_
_entity.id
_entity.type
_entity.pdbx_description
1 polymer ?
#
loop_
_entity_poly.entity_id
_entity_poly.type
_entity_poly.pdbx_seq_one_letter_code
_entity_poly.pdbx_strand_id
1 'polypeptide(L)'
;MNTKTLSGWLLIVGPIVILSAFLGWPNAETAQEELQELAKNPTLSIALGGLFMTGIALLFTGLSISSRIIAEGGAKWSSLTAVSGILFPISIAVIMTSVGLNTGAVRLYATSIDNASAIHLIGYHITDVNGLAMGISFIALGIALLGRYEDLVRRIIGLLYLTIGSCHLIATFSEIDALTIVSWLGMFIVSIAFGVTVLRDQSNE
;
A
#
# COMPACT_ATOMS: atom_id res chain seq x y z
N MET A 1 1.31 -20.32 14.14
CA MET A 1 1.50 -19.79 12.77
C MET A 1 2.93 -19.26 12.68
N ASN A 2 3.73 -19.70 11.70
CA ASN A 2 5.11 -19.19 11.56
C ASN A 2 5.13 -17.86 10.77
N THR A 3 6.28 -17.19 10.76
CA THR A 3 6.45 -15.86 10.14
C THR A 3 6.12 -15.84 8.64
N LYS A 4 6.45 -16.92 7.91
CA LYS A 4 6.16 -17.09 6.47
C LYS A 4 4.65 -17.25 6.23
N THR A 5 3.95 -18.04 7.06
CA THR A 5 2.49 -18.15 6.98
C THR A 5 1.80 -16.83 7.29
N LEU A 6 2.28 -16.11 8.31
CA LEU A 6 1.75 -14.79 8.67
C LEU A 6 1.89 -13.81 7.50
N SER A 7 3.08 -13.68 6.90
CA SER A 7 3.28 -12.76 5.78
C SER A 7 2.40 -13.09 4.58
N GLY A 8 2.24 -14.38 4.25
CA GLY A 8 1.35 -14.83 3.19
C GLY A 8 -0.09 -14.39 3.39
N TRP A 9 -0.64 -14.54 4.60
CA TRP A 9 -2.00 -14.09 4.91
C TRP A 9 -2.14 -12.57 4.88
N LEU A 10 -1.17 -11.84 5.43
CA LEU A 10 -1.18 -10.38 5.42
C LEU A 10 -1.20 -9.81 3.99
N LEU A 11 -0.44 -10.42 3.08
CA LEU A 11 -0.39 -10.05 1.66
C LEU A 11 -1.70 -10.33 0.90
N ILE A 12 -2.52 -11.26 1.37
CA ILE A 12 -3.82 -11.58 0.77
C ILE A 12 -4.92 -10.72 1.38
N VAL A 13 -5.03 -10.72 2.71
CA VAL A 13 -6.12 -10.07 3.44
C VAL A 13 -6.00 -8.55 3.35
N GLY A 14 -4.80 -7.98 3.41
CA GLY A 14 -4.59 -6.53 3.33
C GLY A 14 -5.24 -5.90 2.09
N PRO A 15 -4.88 -6.32 0.87
CA PRO A 15 -5.51 -5.84 -0.35
C PRO A 15 -7.03 -6.03 -0.41
N ILE A 16 -7.56 -7.16 0.07
CA ILE A 16 -9.01 -7.41 0.10
C ILE A 16 -9.72 -6.40 1.01
N VAL A 17 -9.13 -6.10 2.17
CA VAL A 17 -9.65 -5.10 3.11
C VAL A 17 -9.57 -3.68 2.54
N ILE A 18 -8.51 -3.36 1.79
CA ILE A 18 -8.42 -2.07 1.09
C ILE A 18 -9.53 -1.94 0.04
N LEU A 19 -9.70 -2.97 -0.79
CA LEU A 19 -10.69 -2.98 -1.87
C LEU A 19 -12.13 -2.90 -1.34
N SER A 20 -12.42 -3.50 -0.18
CA SER A 20 -13.74 -3.37 0.43
C SER A 20 -14.03 -1.97 0.99
N ALA A 21 -13.01 -1.24 1.44
CA ALA A 21 -13.16 0.17 1.82
C ALA A 21 -13.56 1.05 0.63
N PHE A 22 -13.03 0.77 -0.56
CA PHE A 22 -13.38 1.52 -1.78
C PHE A 22 -14.84 1.37 -2.20
N LEU A 23 -15.55 0.31 -1.80
CA LEU A 23 -16.97 0.12 -2.11
C LEU A 23 -17.87 1.18 -1.45
N GLY A 24 -17.44 1.76 -0.32
CA GLY A 24 -18.16 2.82 0.37
C GLY A 24 -17.58 4.21 0.15
N TRP A 25 -16.46 4.31 -0.58
CA TRP A 25 -15.76 5.57 -0.77
C TRP A 25 -16.50 6.43 -1.81
N PRO A 26 -16.68 7.73 -1.59
CA PRO A 26 -17.36 8.59 -2.55
C PRO A 26 -16.56 8.70 -3.85
N ASN A 27 -17.27 8.79 -4.97
CA ASN A 27 -16.70 9.15 -6.26
C ASN A 27 -16.82 10.65 -6.42
N ALA A 28 -15.74 11.38 -6.16
CA ALA A 28 -15.68 12.84 -6.21
C ALA A 28 -14.55 13.28 -7.13
N GLU A 29 -14.75 14.38 -7.86
CA GLU A 29 -13.76 14.94 -8.79
C GLU A 29 -12.75 15.84 -8.07
N THR A 30 -13.11 16.36 -6.91
CA THR A 30 -12.25 17.27 -6.12
C THR A 30 -12.20 16.86 -4.66
N ALA A 31 -11.10 17.20 -3.98
CA ALA A 31 -10.96 16.97 -2.53
C ALA A 31 -12.07 17.67 -1.72
N GLN A 32 -12.55 18.83 -2.18
CA GLN A 32 -13.62 19.56 -1.49
C GLN A 32 -14.97 18.84 -1.60
N GLU A 33 -15.30 18.37 -2.80
CA GLU A 33 -16.50 17.56 -3.04
C GLU A 33 -16.44 16.25 -2.24
N GLU A 34 -15.28 15.61 -2.22
CA GLU A 34 -15.09 14.39 -1.44
C GLU A 34 -15.33 14.63 0.06
N LEU A 35 -14.73 15.68 0.64
CA LEU A 35 -14.95 16.03 2.04
C LEU A 35 -16.42 16.29 2.33
N GLN A 36 -17.12 16.97 1.42
CA GLN A 36 -18.56 17.23 1.54
C GLN A 36 -19.36 15.93 1.57
N GLU A 37 -19.09 14.99 0.67
CA GLU A 37 -19.75 13.68 0.64
C GLU A 37 -19.43 12.86 1.90
N LEU A 38 -18.17 12.82 2.32
CA LEU A 38 -17.76 12.12 3.54
C LEU A 38 -18.43 12.72 4.79
N ALA A 39 -18.60 14.05 4.84
CA ALA A 39 -19.22 14.73 5.96
C ALA A 39 -20.73 14.45 6.10
N LYS A 40 -21.41 13.92 5.06
CA LYS A 40 -22.83 13.53 5.14
C LYS A 40 -23.05 12.34 6.08
N ASN A 41 -22.07 11.45 6.21
CA ASN A 41 -22.11 10.33 7.16
C ASN A 41 -20.73 10.14 7.84
N PRO A 42 -20.39 11.00 8.81
CA PRO A 42 -19.06 10.99 9.43
C PRO A 42 -18.67 9.64 10.04
N THR A 43 -19.63 8.95 10.66
CA THR A 43 -19.38 7.64 11.29
C THR A 43 -18.96 6.61 10.25
N LEU A 44 -19.66 6.54 9.12
CA LEU A 44 -19.31 5.63 8.03
C LEU A 44 -17.96 6.00 7.42
N SER A 45 -17.72 7.28 7.12
CA SER A 45 -16.46 7.74 6.53
C SER A 45 -15.24 7.44 7.41
N ILE A 46 -15.35 7.62 8.72
CA ILE A 46 -14.29 7.26 9.67
C ILE A 46 -14.07 5.75 9.69
N ALA A 47 -15.15 4.95 9.64
CA ALA A 47 -15.04 3.50 9.58
C ALA A 47 -14.36 3.04 8.28
N LEU A 48 -14.67 3.66 7.14
CA LEU A 48 -14.03 3.38 5.85
C LEU A 48 -12.54 3.74 5.87
N GLY A 49 -12.18 4.92 6.41
CA GLY A 49 -10.78 5.31 6.59
C GLY A 49 -10.01 4.34 7.49
N GLY A 50 -10.64 3.89 8.58
CA GLY A 50 -10.08 2.86 9.47
C GLY A 50 -9.89 1.51 8.79
N LEU A 51 -10.85 1.10 7.96
CA LEU A 51 -10.77 -0.14 7.18
C LEU A 51 -9.65 -0.07 6.14
N PHE A 52 -9.60 1.02 5.36
CA PHE A 52 -8.53 1.29 4.41
C PHE A 52 -7.15 1.22 5.09
N MET A 53 -6.99 1.93 6.21
CA MET A 53 -5.72 1.95 6.93
C MET A 53 -5.34 0.60 7.52
N THR A 54 -6.32 -0.17 8.01
CA THR A 54 -6.09 -1.55 8.46
C THR A 54 -5.54 -2.39 7.30
N GLY A 55 -6.16 -2.31 6.13
CA GLY A 55 -5.71 -3.02 4.94
C GLY A 55 -4.29 -2.63 4.49
N ILE A 56 -3.96 -1.34 4.50
CA ILE A 56 -2.61 -0.83 4.20
C ILE A 56 -1.59 -1.37 5.21
N ALA A 57 -1.90 -1.31 6.50
CA ALA A 57 -1.01 -1.80 7.55
C ALA A 57 -0.74 -3.31 7.39
N LEU A 58 -1.78 -4.11 7.10
CA LEU A 58 -1.63 -5.54 6.84
C LEU A 58 -0.75 -5.78 5.61
N LEU A 59 -1.04 -5.14 4.48
CA LEU A 59 -0.30 -5.29 3.24
C LEU A 59 1.19 -4.95 3.41
N PHE A 60 1.51 -3.77 3.90
CA PHE A 60 2.90 -3.31 4.01
C PHE A 60 3.67 -4.03 5.12
N THR A 61 2.99 -4.48 6.19
CA THR A 61 3.61 -5.39 7.16
C THR A 61 3.93 -6.74 6.51
N GLY A 62 3.01 -7.30 5.71
CA GLY A 62 3.25 -8.52 4.94
C GLY A 62 4.43 -8.41 3.99
N LEU A 63 4.54 -7.30 3.26
CA LEU A 63 5.67 -7.03 2.36
C LEU A 63 6.99 -6.83 3.12
N SER A 64 6.96 -6.14 4.26
CA SER A 64 8.15 -5.94 5.12
C SER A 64 8.66 -7.27 5.68
N ILE A 65 7.77 -8.12 6.21
CA ILE A 65 8.13 -9.44 6.71
C ILE A 65 8.67 -10.32 5.58
N SER A 66 8.01 -10.34 4.42
CA SER A 66 8.47 -11.11 3.26
C SER A 66 9.85 -10.64 2.77
N SER A 67 10.12 -9.34 2.81
CA SER A 67 11.46 -8.81 2.50
C SER A 67 12.53 -9.40 3.42
N ARG A 68 12.25 -9.46 4.73
CA ARG A 68 13.19 -10.03 5.73
C ARG A 68 13.42 -11.53 5.51
N ILE A 69 12.35 -12.30 5.25
CA ILE A 69 12.46 -13.74 4.96
C ILE A 69 13.35 -13.99 3.74
N ILE A 70 13.23 -13.18 2.68
CA ILE A 70 14.07 -13.30 1.48
C ILE A 70 15.54 -12.99 1.83
N ALA A 71 15.79 -12.03 2.72
CA ALA A 71 17.13 -11.66 3.18
C ALA A 71 17.85 -12.83 3.88
N GLU A 72 17.15 -13.52 4.77
CA GLU A 72 17.67 -14.64 5.56
C GLU A 72 18.09 -15.83 4.69
N GLY A 73 17.53 -15.96 3.49
CA GLY A 73 17.88 -17.00 2.53
C GLY A 73 19.24 -16.83 1.83
N GLY A 74 20.02 -15.79 2.16
CA GLY A 74 21.38 -15.58 1.63
C GLY A 74 21.43 -15.24 0.14
N ALA A 75 20.35 -14.69 -0.43
CA ALA A 75 20.24 -14.41 -1.86
C ALA A 75 21.22 -13.34 -2.35
N LYS A 76 21.56 -13.41 -3.64
CA LYS A 76 22.14 -12.28 -4.37
C LYS A 76 21.19 -11.09 -4.21
N TRP A 77 21.73 -9.95 -3.76
CA TRP A 77 20.98 -8.70 -3.47
C TRP A 77 20.20 -8.66 -2.15
N SER A 78 20.56 -9.47 -1.14
CA SER A 78 19.97 -9.42 0.20
C SER A 78 20.03 -8.04 0.89
N SER A 79 20.94 -7.15 0.50
CA SER A 79 20.96 -5.77 1.01
C SER A 79 19.76 -4.93 0.54
N LEU A 80 19.20 -5.22 -0.64
CA LEU A 80 18.03 -4.52 -1.18
C LEU A 80 16.76 -4.85 -0.38
N THR A 81 16.67 -6.06 0.18
CA THR A 81 15.50 -6.41 1.01
C THR A 81 15.50 -5.70 2.37
N ALA A 82 16.66 -5.24 2.86
CA ALA A 82 16.72 -4.36 4.02
C ALA A 82 16.07 -3.00 3.71
N VAL A 83 16.33 -2.46 2.52
CA VAL A 83 15.74 -1.20 2.05
C VAL A 83 14.22 -1.32 1.97
N SER A 84 13.69 -2.33 1.26
CA SER A 84 12.24 -2.54 1.17
C SER A 84 11.62 -2.85 2.54
N GLY A 85 12.29 -3.64 3.38
CA GLY A 85 11.85 -3.98 4.72
C GLY A 85 11.69 -2.78 5.67
N ILE A 86 12.39 -1.68 5.41
CA ILE A 86 12.32 -0.41 6.17
C ILE A 86 11.32 0.57 5.56
N LEU A 87 11.35 0.72 4.24
CA LEU A 87 10.55 1.73 3.55
C LEU A 87 9.05 1.40 3.53
N PHE A 88 8.65 0.11 3.49
CA PHE A 88 7.23 -0.26 3.61
C PHE A 88 6.59 0.23 4.93
N PRO A 89 7.18 0.00 6.11
CA PRO A 89 6.70 0.59 7.37
C PRO A 89 6.65 2.12 7.37
N ILE A 90 7.59 2.80 6.70
CA ILE A 90 7.56 4.26 6.57
C ILE A 90 6.32 4.70 5.80
N SER A 91 5.97 4.01 4.71
CA SER A 91 4.74 4.29 3.98
C SER A 91 3.47 4.06 4.81
N ILE A 92 3.47 3.10 5.75
CA ILE A 92 2.36 2.96 6.71
C ILE A 92 2.20 4.24 7.52
N ALA A 93 3.30 4.78 8.07
CA ALA A 93 3.26 5.97 8.91
C ALA A 93 2.77 7.21 8.13
N VAL A 94 3.23 7.39 6.88
CA VAL A 94 2.79 8.49 6.01
C VAL A 94 1.29 8.39 5.70
N ILE A 95 0.83 7.23 5.25
CA ILE A 95 -0.59 7.03 4.90
C ILE A 95 -1.48 7.17 6.14
N MET A 96 -1.05 6.63 7.29
CA MET A 96 -1.81 6.75 8.54
C MET A 96 -1.94 8.20 9.00
N THR A 97 -0.91 9.02 8.78
CA THR A 97 -0.97 10.47 9.04
C THR A 97 -2.02 11.13 8.17
N SER A 98 -2.02 10.84 6.86
CA SER A 98 -3.02 11.35 5.91
C SER A 98 -4.45 10.95 6.32
N VAL A 99 -4.70 9.66 6.58
CA VAL A 99 -6.02 9.16 7.00
C VAL A 99 -6.47 9.77 8.33
N GLY A 100 -5.54 9.97 9.27
CA GLY A 100 -5.81 10.62 10.55
C GLY A 100 -6.26 12.07 10.39
N LEU A 101 -5.58 12.84 9.52
CA LEU A 101 -5.98 14.21 9.20
C LEU A 101 -7.35 14.25 8.49
N ASN A 102 -7.58 13.37 7.52
CA ASN A 102 -8.87 13.27 6.83
C ASN A 102 -10.02 12.94 7.79
N THR A 103 -9.79 12.03 8.74
CA THR A 103 -10.73 11.73 9.83
C THR A 103 -11.00 12.95 10.71
N GLY A 104 -9.97 13.73 11.02
CA GLY A 104 -10.10 15.00 11.76
C GLY A 104 -10.91 16.03 10.99
N ALA A 105 -10.65 16.18 9.69
CA ALA A 105 -11.38 17.10 8.81
C ALA A 105 -12.88 16.77 8.76
N VAL A 106 -13.24 15.50 8.56
CA VAL A 106 -14.65 15.05 8.55
C VAL A 106 -15.38 15.43 9.84
N ARG A 107 -14.72 15.32 11.01
CA ARG A 107 -15.31 15.72 12.29
C ARG A 107 -15.47 17.22 12.45
N LEU A 108 -14.52 18.00 11.94
CA LEU A 108 -14.52 19.46 12.01
C LEU A 108 -15.50 20.10 11.02
N TYR A 109 -15.89 19.39 9.97
CA TYR A 109 -16.73 19.93 8.91
C TYR A 109 -18.04 20.54 9.43
N ALA A 110 -18.64 19.96 10.47
CA ALA A 110 -19.89 20.43 11.07
C ALA A 110 -19.76 21.77 11.82
N THR A 111 -18.55 22.15 12.25
CA THR A 111 -18.33 23.33 13.10
C THR A 111 -17.41 24.37 12.46
N SER A 112 -16.58 23.98 11.49
CA SER A 112 -15.66 24.87 10.79
C SER A 112 -15.26 24.29 9.43
N ILE A 113 -16.02 24.67 8.39
CA ILE A 113 -15.81 24.19 7.02
C ILE A 113 -14.42 24.60 6.51
N ASP A 114 -13.98 25.84 6.73
CA ASP A 114 -12.70 26.33 6.22
C ASP A 114 -11.52 25.55 6.82
N ASN A 115 -11.54 25.31 8.14
CA ASN A 115 -10.50 24.52 8.81
C ASN A 115 -10.53 23.06 8.37
N ALA A 116 -11.72 22.47 8.23
CA ALA A 116 -11.87 21.09 7.75
C ALA A 116 -11.29 20.94 6.33
N SER A 117 -11.60 21.88 5.44
CA SER A 117 -11.13 21.90 4.04
C SER A 117 -9.61 22.01 3.98
N ALA A 118 -9.01 22.92 4.77
CA ALA A 118 -7.56 23.07 4.85
C ALA A 118 -6.86 21.80 5.37
N ILE A 119 -7.39 21.20 6.44
CA ILE A 119 -6.82 19.97 7.02
C ILE A 119 -6.91 18.80 6.03
N HIS A 120 -8.05 18.67 5.34
CA HIS A 120 -8.26 17.61 4.35
C HIS A 120 -7.28 17.74 3.17
N LEU A 121 -7.08 18.96 2.66
CA LEU A 121 -6.13 19.23 1.59
C LEU A 121 -4.69 18.90 2.00
N ILE A 122 -4.30 19.25 3.24
CA ILE A 122 -2.99 18.84 3.79
C ILE A 122 -2.90 17.32 3.87
N GLY A 123 -3.95 16.65 4.34
CA GLY A 123 -4.03 15.19 4.41
C GLY A 123 -3.79 14.54 3.04
N TYR A 124 -4.38 15.08 1.98
CA TYR A 124 -4.15 14.66 0.60
C TYR A 124 -2.67 14.74 0.21
N HIS A 125 -2.09 15.94 0.33
CA HIS A 125 -0.74 16.22 -0.16
C HIS A 125 0.40 15.59 0.65
N ILE A 126 0.15 15.14 1.89
CA ILE A 126 1.13 14.34 2.65
C ILE A 126 1.55 13.08 1.90
N THR A 127 0.68 12.54 1.04
CA THR A 127 0.96 11.31 0.31
C THR A 127 1.66 11.52 -1.02
N ASP A 128 1.82 12.75 -1.50
CA ASP A 128 2.39 13.06 -2.83
C ASP A 128 3.78 12.45 -3.02
N VAL A 129 4.62 12.52 -1.99
CA VAL A 129 6.00 11.97 -2.04
C VAL A 129 6.10 10.53 -1.54
N ASN A 130 5.01 9.94 -1.05
CA ASN A 130 4.99 8.55 -0.59
C ASN A 130 5.27 7.57 -1.74
N GLY A 131 4.96 7.96 -2.99
CA GLY A 131 5.32 7.22 -4.19
C GLY A 131 6.83 6.95 -4.33
N LEU A 132 7.70 7.80 -3.75
CA LEU A 132 9.14 7.53 -3.72
C LEU A 132 9.49 6.34 -2.82
N ALA A 133 8.97 6.36 -1.58
CA ALA A 133 9.22 5.28 -0.62
C ALA A 133 8.66 3.95 -1.14
N MET A 134 7.41 3.97 -1.64
CA MET A 134 6.79 2.78 -2.23
C MET A 134 7.54 2.31 -3.48
N GLY A 135 7.89 3.22 -4.38
CA GLY A 135 8.58 2.92 -5.62
C GLY A 135 9.93 2.23 -5.40
N ILE A 136 10.77 2.80 -4.52
CA ILE A 136 12.06 2.22 -4.14
C ILE A 136 11.85 0.86 -3.46
N SER A 137 10.86 0.74 -2.57
CA SER A 137 10.56 -0.53 -1.88
C SER A 137 10.22 -1.65 -2.84
N PHE A 138 9.32 -1.40 -3.80
CA PHE A 138 8.88 -2.40 -4.77
C PHE A 138 9.99 -2.78 -5.76
N ILE A 139 10.79 -1.81 -6.21
CA ILE A 139 11.96 -2.11 -7.06
C ILE A 139 12.96 -2.99 -6.30
N ALA A 140 13.31 -2.59 -5.08
CA ALA A 140 14.28 -3.32 -4.26
C ALA A 140 13.80 -4.76 -3.97
N LEU A 141 12.52 -4.93 -3.60
CA LEU A 141 11.92 -6.24 -3.40
C LEU A 141 11.86 -7.06 -4.71
N GLY A 142 11.49 -6.43 -5.82
CA GLY A 142 11.40 -7.07 -7.13
C GLY A 142 12.74 -7.64 -7.60
N ILE A 143 13.83 -6.86 -7.48
CA ILE A 143 15.19 -7.31 -7.79
C ILE A 143 15.60 -8.48 -6.88
N ALA A 144 15.30 -8.38 -5.58
CA ALA A 144 15.64 -9.43 -4.63
C ALA A 144 14.90 -10.75 -4.92
N LEU A 145 13.62 -10.68 -5.30
CA LEU A 145 12.84 -11.86 -5.73
C LEU A 145 13.47 -12.53 -6.96
N LEU A 146 13.88 -11.74 -7.96
CA LEU A 146 14.57 -12.24 -9.15
C LEU A 146 15.93 -12.85 -8.85
N GLY A 147 16.63 -12.37 -7.82
CA GLY A 147 17.91 -12.92 -7.37
C GLY A 147 17.80 -14.16 -6.48
N ARG A 148 16.65 -14.35 -5.80
CA ARG A 148 16.43 -15.46 -4.86
C ARG A 148 15.82 -16.70 -5.51
N TYR A 149 14.89 -16.51 -6.44
CA TYR A 149 14.02 -17.57 -6.95
C TYR A 149 14.25 -17.82 -8.43
N GLU A 150 14.35 -19.10 -8.79
CA GLU A 150 14.48 -19.54 -10.18
C GLU A 150 13.12 -19.90 -10.81
N ASP A 151 12.09 -20.15 -9.98
CA ASP A 151 10.77 -20.53 -10.47
C ASP A 151 10.06 -19.39 -11.22
N LEU A 152 9.39 -19.75 -12.31
CA LEU A 152 8.79 -18.78 -13.23
C LEU A 152 7.78 -17.86 -12.53
N VAL A 153 6.98 -18.40 -11.60
CA VAL A 153 5.89 -17.65 -10.96
C VAL A 153 6.45 -16.52 -10.09
N ARG A 154 7.41 -16.82 -9.20
CA ARG A 154 8.02 -15.79 -8.33
C ARG A 154 8.87 -14.80 -9.10
N ARG A 155 9.48 -15.23 -10.21
CA ARG A 155 10.19 -14.31 -11.11
C ARG A 155 9.22 -13.35 -11.81
N ILE A 156 8.06 -13.83 -12.27
CA ILE A 156 7.01 -12.95 -12.81
C ILE A 156 6.54 -11.96 -11.75
N ILE A 157 6.30 -12.39 -10.51
CA ILE A 157 5.95 -11.49 -9.40
C ILE A 157 7.04 -10.43 -9.19
N GLY A 158 8.33 -10.82 -9.20
CA GLY A 158 9.45 -9.89 -9.10
C GLY A 158 9.47 -8.84 -10.21
N LEU A 159 9.25 -9.25 -11.46
CA LEU A 159 9.14 -8.32 -12.61
C LEU A 159 7.92 -7.40 -12.48
N LEU A 160 6.79 -7.91 -12.02
CA LEU A 160 5.59 -7.09 -11.82
C LEU A 160 5.81 -6.05 -10.72
N TYR A 161 6.49 -6.40 -9.62
CA TYR A 161 6.86 -5.42 -8.60
C TYR A 161 7.88 -4.39 -9.10
N LEU A 162 8.82 -4.75 -9.97
CA LEU A 162 9.68 -3.77 -10.64
C LEU A 162 8.86 -2.75 -11.44
N THR A 163 7.88 -3.22 -12.21
CA THR A 163 6.97 -2.36 -12.98
C THR A 163 6.15 -1.47 -12.06
N ILE A 164 5.52 -2.03 -11.02
CA ILE A 164 4.73 -1.28 -10.03
C ILE A 164 5.57 -0.20 -9.35
N GLY A 165 6.79 -0.55 -8.91
CA GLY A 165 7.68 0.41 -8.28
C GLY A 165 8.12 1.52 -9.23
N SER A 166 8.36 1.19 -10.50
CA SER A 166 8.65 2.17 -11.55
C SER A 166 7.46 3.11 -11.79
N CYS A 167 6.24 2.57 -11.82
CA CYS A 167 5.02 3.38 -11.94
C CYS A 167 4.87 4.34 -10.76
N HIS A 168 5.10 3.90 -9.51
CA HIS A 168 5.05 4.78 -8.35
C HIS A 168 6.10 5.91 -8.41
N LEU A 169 7.33 5.59 -8.84
CA LEU A 169 8.39 6.60 -9.01
C LEU A 169 8.02 7.62 -10.08
N ILE A 170 7.61 7.17 -11.26
CA ILE A 170 7.30 8.06 -12.38
C ILE A 170 6.08 8.90 -12.06
N ALA A 171 5.01 8.29 -11.51
CA ALA A 171 3.79 9.00 -11.11
C ALA A 171 4.04 10.08 -10.05
N THR A 172 5.09 9.96 -9.23
CA THR A 172 5.45 11.02 -8.27
C THR A 172 5.90 12.31 -8.97
N PHE A 173 6.46 12.20 -10.18
CA PHE A 173 6.97 13.34 -10.94
C PHE A 173 6.15 13.64 -12.20
N SER A 174 5.06 12.91 -12.43
CA SER A 174 4.24 13.03 -13.63
C SER A 174 2.76 12.98 -13.26
N GLU A 175 1.97 13.90 -13.80
CA GLU A 175 0.51 13.93 -13.65
C GLU A 175 -0.17 12.95 -14.65
N ILE A 176 0.22 11.67 -14.60
CA ILE A 176 -0.32 10.62 -15.48
C ILE A 176 -1.20 9.67 -14.66
N ASP A 177 -2.51 9.90 -14.68
CA ASP A 177 -3.50 9.13 -13.91
C ASP A 177 -3.41 7.62 -14.12
N ALA A 178 -3.14 7.20 -15.37
CA ALA A 178 -3.00 5.79 -15.72
C ALA A 178 -1.88 5.09 -14.93
N LEU A 179 -0.77 5.78 -14.65
CA LEU A 179 0.33 5.21 -13.86
C LEU A 179 -0.07 5.05 -12.39
N THR A 180 -0.81 6.01 -11.86
CA THR A 180 -1.35 5.95 -10.49
C THR A 180 -2.27 4.75 -10.34
N ILE A 181 -3.25 4.58 -11.24
CA ILE A 181 -4.20 3.46 -11.21
C ILE A 181 -3.46 2.11 -11.33
N VAL A 182 -2.55 1.99 -12.30
CA VAL A 182 -1.77 0.76 -12.52
C VAL A 182 -0.91 0.43 -11.31
N SER A 183 -0.27 1.42 -10.68
CA SER A 183 0.58 1.20 -9.51
C SER A 183 -0.21 0.66 -8.32
N TRP A 184 -1.36 1.27 -7.98
CA TRP A 184 -2.19 0.86 -6.86
C TRP A 184 -2.91 -0.48 -7.09
N LEU A 185 -3.64 -0.63 -8.19
CA LEU A 185 -4.36 -1.87 -8.48
C LEU A 185 -3.39 -3.03 -8.75
N GLY A 186 -2.30 -2.76 -9.48
CA GLY A 186 -1.25 -3.72 -9.72
C GLY A 186 -0.64 -4.21 -8.41
N MET A 187 -0.30 -3.30 -7.49
CA MET A 187 0.21 -3.64 -6.16
C MET A 187 -0.73 -4.60 -5.41
N PHE A 188 -2.04 -4.34 -5.42
CA PHE A 188 -3.01 -5.20 -4.73
C PHE A 188 -3.04 -6.61 -5.32
N ILE A 189 -3.20 -6.72 -6.63
CA ILE A 189 -3.33 -8.00 -7.33
C ILE A 189 -2.04 -8.82 -7.20
N VAL A 190 -0.89 -8.19 -7.42
CA VAL A 190 0.42 -8.86 -7.36
C VAL A 190 0.75 -9.29 -5.93
N SER A 191 0.33 -8.51 -4.92
CA SER A 191 0.53 -8.90 -3.52
C SER A 191 -0.35 -10.07 -3.10
N ILE A 192 -1.59 -10.15 -3.56
CA ILE A 192 -2.42 -11.35 -3.36
C ILE A 192 -1.74 -12.56 -4.00
N ALA A 193 -1.29 -12.44 -5.26
CA ALA A 193 -0.61 -13.52 -5.96
C ALA A 193 0.65 -13.96 -5.21
N PHE A 194 1.44 -13.01 -4.73
CA PHE A 194 2.63 -13.28 -3.93
C PHE A 194 2.30 -13.99 -2.62
N GLY A 195 1.29 -13.53 -1.89
CA GLY A 195 0.83 -14.19 -0.67
C GLY A 195 0.41 -15.63 -0.91
N VAL A 196 -0.32 -15.91 -2.00
CA VAL A 196 -0.68 -17.29 -2.39
C VAL A 196 0.56 -18.14 -2.66
N THR A 197 1.56 -17.61 -3.35
CA THR A 197 2.81 -18.36 -3.60
C THR A 197 3.63 -18.62 -2.35
N VAL A 198 3.59 -17.72 -1.36
CA VAL A 198 4.25 -17.89 -0.06
C VAL A 198 3.58 -19.02 0.73
N LEU A 199 2.24 -19.09 0.73
CA LEU A 199 1.48 -20.13 1.43
C LEU A 199 1.62 -21.51 0.77
N ARG A 200 1.62 -21.58 -0.57
CA ARG A 200 1.80 -22.85 -1.31
C ARG A 200 3.17 -23.48 -1.15
N ASP A 201 4.20 -22.67 -0.93
CA ASP A 201 5.55 -23.20 -0.71
C ASP A 201 5.62 -24.05 0.56
N GLN A 202 4.81 -23.73 1.57
CA GLN A 202 4.76 -24.48 2.83
C GLN A 202 4.01 -25.80 2.73
N SER A 203 3.03 -25.93 1.83
CA SER A 203 2.32 -27.20 1.66
C SER A 203 3.17 -28.29 0.99
N ASN A 204 4.34 -27.91 0.47
CA ASN A 204 5.28 -28.79 -0.21
C ASN A 204 6.53 -29.11 0.66
N GLU A 205 6.61 -28.57 1.87
CA GLU A 205 7.59 -28.91 2.92
C GLU A 205 6.97 -29.94 3.89
#